data_AF-A0AAJ3L9P1-F1
#
_entry.id   AF-A0AAJ3L9P1-F1
#
_cell.length_a   1.000
_cell.length_b   1.000
_cell.length_c   1.000
_cell.angle_alpha   90.00
_cell.angle_beta   90.00
_cell.angle_gamma   90.00
#
_symmetry.space_group_name_H-M   'P 1'
#
loop_
_entity.id
_entity.type
_entity.pdbx_description
1 polymer ?
#
loop_
_entity_poly.entity_id
_entity_poly.type
_entity_poly.pdbx_seq_one_letter_code
_entity_poly.pdbx_strand_id
1 'polypeptide(L)'
;MSTFAVFGMTLDVAMAEARKTIKTTRPDPKRPGHKIELSVEDWLIKVTQKAEQIMGGVRLKQLSPLFDAPQYAEHFIELARKGSKCRDMRIKAKRALLDAQGEPLINPKTKAPKVGFTEWPPKEESKVAVAPAQRV
;
A
#
# COMPACT_ATOMS: atom_id res chain seq x y z
N MET A 1 -0.23 13.35 -17.59
CA MET A 1 -0.98 12.10 -17.36
C MET A 1 -0.35 11.49 -16.13
N SER A 2 -1.02 11.58 -14.97
CA SER A 2 -0.39 11.25 -13.70
C SER A 2 -0.26 9.74 -13.53
N THR A 3 0.97 9.25 -13.39
CA THR A 3 1.34 7.84 -13.48
C THR A 3 1.97 7.30 -12.20
N PHE A 4 2.57 8.09 -11.33
CA PHE A 4 3.32 7.58 -10.18
C PHE A 4 2.56 7.76 -8.87
N ALA A 5 2.58 6.77 -7.98
CA ALA A 5 2.04 6.91 -6.63
C ALA A 5 2.94 6.23 -5.61
N VAL A 6 2.97 6.77 -4.40
CA VAL A 6 3.70 6.22 -3.27
C VAL A 6 2.79 5.25 -2.52
N PHE A 7 3.27 4.03 -2.37
CA PHE A 7 2.68 3.00 -1.54
C PHE A 7 3.54 2.77 -0.31
N GLY A 8 2.90 2.55 0.83
CA GLY A 8 3.60 2.29 2.07
C GLY A 8 2.62 2.16 3.23
N MET A 9 3.15 2.27 4.45
CA MET A 9 2.35 2.44 5.65
C MET A 9 3.01 3.49 6.55
N THR A 10 2.23 4.45 7.03
CA THR A 10 2.67 5.41 8.03
C THR A 10 1.88 5.23 9.31
N LEU A 11 2.46 5.63 10.45
CA LEU A 11 1.79 5.58 11.75
C LEU A 11 0.42 6.28 11.70
N ASP A 12 0.34 7.44 11.06
CA ASP A 12 -0.88 8.25 10.99
C ASP A 12 -1.99 7.53 10.22
N VAL A 13 -1.63 6.88 9.10
CA VAL A 13 -2.58 6.09 8.31
C VAL A 13 -3.00 4.84 9.07
N ALA A 14 -2.07 4.15 9.75
CA ALA A 14 -2.37 2.99 10.57
C ALA A 14 -3.30 3.36 11.74
N MET A 15 -3.07 4.50 12.39
CA MET A 15 -3.95 5.05 13.43
C MET A 15 -5.33 5.38 12.87
N ALA A 16 -5.42 6.05 11.72
CA ALA A 16 -6.70 6.36 11.09
C ALA A 16 -7.49 5.09 10.71
N GLU A 17 -6.82 4.04 10.24
CA GLU A 17 -7.45 2.74 9.97
C GLU A 17 -7.87 2.00 11.24
N ALA A 18 -7.03 2.01 12.27
CA ALA A 18 -7.34 1.42 13.57
C ALA A 18 -8.58 2.07 14.20
N ARG A 19 -8.67 3.40 14.15
CA ARG A 19 -9.84 4.17 14.64
C ARG A 19 -11.13 3.78 13.94
N LYS A 20 -11.08 3.51 12.63
CA LYS A 20 -12.26 3.06 11.86
C LYS A 20 -12.64 1.62 12.15
N THR A 21 -11.66 0.79 12.50
CA THR A 21 -11.87 -0.65 12.70
C THR A 21 -12.37 -0.97 14.12
N ILE A 22 -11.91 -0.23 15.12
CA ILE A 22 -12.21 -0.51 16.52
C ILE A 22 -13.53 0.14 16.91
N LYS A 23 -14.49 -0.71 17.26
CA LYS A 23 -15.78 -0.29 17.81
C LYS A 23 -15.58 0.33 19.20
N THR A 24 -16.28 1.41 19.45
CA THR A 24 -16.35 2.08 20.77
C THR A 24 -17.18 1.30 21.78
N THR A 25 -17.74 0.14 21.41
CA THR A 25 -18.66 -0.63 22.26
C THR A 25 -18.09 -2.00 22.59
N ARG A 26 -18.17 -2.42 23.86
CA ARG A 26 -17.85 -3.78 24.32
C ARG A 26 -19.13 -4.48 24.78
N PRO A 27 -19.32 -5.79 24.51
CA PRO A 27 -20.42 -6.55 25.09
C PRO A 27 -20.30 -6.58 26.63
N ASP A 28 -21.42 -6.34 27.30
CA ASP A 28 -21.52 -6.33 28.76
C ASP A 28 -21.36 -7.76 29.31
N PRO A 29 -20.37 -8.02 30.19
CA PRO A 29 -20.23 -9.33 30.84
C PRO A 29 -21.39 -9.66 31.78
N LYS A 30 -22.09 -8.66 32.31
CA LYS A 30 -23.17 -8.82 33.30
C LYS A 30 -24.54 -8.99 32.66
N ARG A 31 -24.72 -8.56 31.41
CA ARG A 31 -26.00 -8.67 30.69
C ARG A 31 -25.76 -9.10 29.23
N PRO A 32 -25.95 -10.39 28.90
CA PRO A 32 -25.80 -10.85 27.53
C PRO A 32 -26.77 -10.09 26.61
N GLY A 33 -26.23 -9.41 25.60
CA GLY A 33 -26.99 -8.60 24.63
C GLY A 33 -26.85 -7.08 24.79
N HIS A 34 -26.41 -6.59 25.96
CA HIS A 34 -26.13 -5.17 26.16
C HIS A 34 -24.69 -4.83 25.76
N LYS A 35 -24.50 -3.63 25.22
CA LYS A 35 -23.19 -3.07 24.87
C LYS A 35 -22.89 -1.91 25.81
N ILE A 36 -21.72 -1.93 26.45
CA ILE A 36 -21.20 -0.83 27.24
C ILE A 36 -20.31 0.02 26.33
N GLU A 37 -20.41 1.34 26.44
CA GLU A 37 -19.47 2.27 25.80
C GLU A 37 -18.10 2.13 26.48
N LEU A 38 -17.09 1.86 25.68
CA LEU A 38 -15.72 1.74 26.13
C LEU A 38 -15.22 3.14 26.51
N SER A 39 -14.51 3.26 27.63
CA SER A 39 -13.86 4.53 28.00
C SER A 39 -12.96 5.01 26.88
N VAL A 40 -12.81 6.33 26.77
CA VAL A 40 -12.00 6.96 25.73
C VAL A 40 -10.54 6.48 25.82
N GLU A 41 -10.01 6.32 27.03
CA GLU A 41 -8.64 5.84 27.28
C GLU A 41 -8.48 4.38 26.81
N ASP A 42 -9.40 3.51 27.21
CA ASP A 42 -9.37 2.09 26.83
C ASP A 42 -9.51 1.90 25.31
N TRP A 43 -10.31 2.74 24.67
CA TRP A 43 -10.44 2.76 23.22
C TRP A 43 -9.14 3.21 22.56
N LEU A 44 -8.51 4.27 23.07
CA LEU A 44 -7.24 4.78 22.56
C LEU A 44 -6.12 3.72 22.67
N ILE A 45 -6.05 2.99 23.79
CA ILE A 45 -5.09 1.90 24.00
C ILE A 45 -5.29 0.81 22.93
N LYS A 46 -6.54 0.38 22.69
CA LYS A 46 -6.84 -0.61 21.65
C LYS A 46 -6.50 -0.10 20.26
N VAL A 47 -6.76 1.18 19.98
CA VAL A 47 -6.43 1.83 18.72
C VAL A 47 -4.93 1.81 18.49
N THR A 48 -4.14 2.17 19.50
CA THR A 48 -2.68 2.13 19.43
C THR A 48 -2.18 0.71 19.18
N GLN A 49 -2.65 -0.28 19.94
CA GLN A 49 -2.28 -1.69 19.74
C GLN A 49 -2.62 -2.19 18.32
N LYS A 50 -3.78 -1.78 17.80
CA LYS A 50 -4.19 -2.16 16.44
C LYS A 50 -3.38 -1.43 15.38
N ALA A 51 -3.04 -0.17 15.60
CA ALA A 51 -2.17 0.59 14.72
C ALA A 51 -0.77 -0.03 14.66
N GLU A 52 -0.22 -0.47 15.79
CA GLU A 52 1.03 -1.22 15.85
C GLU A 52 0.93 -2.55 15.09
N GLN A 53 -0.18 -3.28 15.24
CA GLN A 53 -0.43 -4.50 14.46
C GLN A 53 -0.49 -4.23 12.96
N ILE A 54 -1.14 -3.14 12.53
CA ILE A 54 -1.21 -2.73 11.11
C ILE A 54 0.19 -2.35 10.61
N MET A 55 0.96 -1.61 11.42
CA MET A 55 2.35 -1.26 11.13
C MET A 55 3.27 -2.49 11.07
N GLY A 56 2.93 -3.59 11.75
CA GLY A 56 3.65 -4.88 11.65
C GLY A 56 3.19 -5.81 10.51
N GLY A 57 2.13 -5.48 9.78
CA GLY A 57 1.53 -6.36 8.77
C GLY A 57 2.30 -6.48 7.45
N VAL A 58 1.67 -6.90 6.34
CA VAL A 58 2.30 -6.88 4.99
C VAL A 58 1.62 -5.88 4.06
N ARG A 59 0.45 -5.38 4.46
CA ARG A 59 -0.41 -4.56 3.62
C ARG A 59 0.20 -3.18 3.41
N LEU A 60 0.40 -2.81 2.14
CA LEU A 60 0.77 -1.46 1.72
C LEU A 60 -0.44 -0.73 1.17
N LYS A 61 -0.59 0.55 1.50
CA LYS A 61 -1.66 1.40 1.01
C LYS A 61 -1.09 2.53 0.18
N GLN A 62 -1.88 3.02 -0.77
CA GLN A 62 -1.55 4.25 -1.49
C GLN A 62 -1.62 5.42 -0.51
N LEU A 63 -0.47 6.06 -0.26
CA LEU A 63 -0.34 7.18 0.67
C LEU A 63 -0.47 8.52 -0.05
N SER A 64 0.00 8.59 -1.31
CA SER A 64 0.02 9.83 -2.08
C SER A 64 -1.07 9.85 -3.16
N PRO A 65 -1.45 11.05 -3.65
CA PRO A 65 -2.12 11.16 -4.94
C PRO A 65 -1.23 10.64 -6.09
N LEU A 66 -1.81 10.57 -7.28
CA LEU A 66 -1.07 10.27 -8.50
C LEU A 66 -0.26 11.51 -8.92
N PHE A 67 1.04 11.33 -9.12
CA PHE A 67 1.97 12.33 -9.60
C PHE A 67 2.33 12.10 -11.07
N ASP A 68 2.63 13.16 -11.79
CA ASP A 68 3.08 13.08 -13.19
C ASP A 68 4.54 12.66 -13.35
N ALA A 69 5.38 12.85 -12.32
CA ALA A 69 6.80 12.51 -12.36
C ALA A 69 7.24 11.74 -11.10
N PRO A 70 8.23 10.84 -11.21
CA PRO A 70 8.72 10.05 -10.09
C PRO A 70 9.42 10.91 -9.03
N GLN A 71 10.06 12.01 -9.43
CA GLN A 71 10.76 12.94 -8.53
C GLN A 71 9.81 13.56 -7.48
N TYR A 72 8.56 13.84 -7.85
CA TYR A 72 7.54 14.31 -6.90
C TYR A 72 7.14 13.21 -5.91
N ALA A 73 7.12 11.95 -6.35
CA ALA A 73 6.87 10.82 -5.47
C ALA A 73 8.05 10.57 -4.51
N GLU A 74 9.28 10.77 -4.95
CA GLU A 74 10.49 10.71 -4.11
C GLU A 74 10.46 11.79 -3.02
N HIS A 75 10.17 13.04 -3.41
CA HIS A 75 10.03 14.14 -2.45
C HIS A 75 8.91 13.86 -1.43
N PHE A 76 7.79 13.28 -1.86
CA PHE A 76 6.74 12.86 -0.94
C PHE A 76 7.24 11.81 0.08
N ILE A 77 8.05 10.84 -0.35
CA ILE A 77 8.66 9.84 0.54
C ILE A 77 9.59 10.52 1.55
N GLU A 78 10.41 11.47 1.11
CA GLU A 78 11.32 12.21 1.99
C GLU A 78 10.56 13.01 3.05
N LEU A 79 9.50 13.73 2.67
CA LEU A 79 8.66 14.47 3.60
C LEU A 79 7.96 13.54 4.58
N ALA A 80 7.41 12.43 4.11
CA ALA A 80 6.75 11.45 4.96
C ALA A 80 7.72 10.84 5.99
N ARG A 81 8.95 10.52 5.58
CA ARG A 81 10.00 10.00 6.48
C ARG A 81 10.42 11.01 7.54
N LYS A 82 10.39 12.31 7.23
CA LYS A 82 10.67 13.38 8.20
C LYS A 82 9.52 13.58 9.19
N GLY A 83 8.27 13.42 8.73
CA GLY A 83 7.08 13.68 9.54
C GLY A 83 6.74 12.58 10.53
N SER A 84 6.82 11.31 10.10
CA SER A 84 6.29 10.19 10.89
C SER A 84 7.05 8.88 10.66
N LYS A 85 6.85 7.90 11.55
CA LYS A 85 7.34 6.53 11.34
C LYS A 85 6.70 5.95 10.07
N CYS A 86 7.54 5.64 9.09
CA CYS A 86 7.16 5.11 7.79
C CYS A 86 7.74 3.72 7.57
N ARG A 87 6.98 2.86 6.89
CA ARG A 87 7.40 1.51 6.51
C ARG A 87 7.17 1.26 5.04
N ASP A 88 8.12 0.53 4.42
CA ASP A 88 8.03 0.00 3.06
C ASP A 88 7.54 1.04 2.03
N MET A 89 8.09 2.25 2.10
CA MET A 89 7.78 3.33 1.16
C MET A 89 8.34 2.98 -0.21
N ARG A 90 7.47 2.68 -1.17
CA ARG A 90 7.82 2.32 -2.55
C ARG A 90 7.00 3.15 -3.53
N ILE A 91 7.64 3.55 -4.62
CA ILE A 91 6.96 4.19 -5.73
C ILE A 91 6.39 3.07 -6.62
N LYS A 92 5.16 3.24 -7.08
CA LYS A 92 4.56 2.38 -8.10
C LYS A 92 4.08 3.23 -9.27
N ALA A 93 4.36 2.75 -10.48
CA ALA A 93 3.90 3.37 -11.70
C ALA A 93 2.61 2.70 -12.19
N LYS A 94 1.63 3.51 -12.57
CA LYS A 94 0.37 3.10 -13.17
C LYS A 94 0.63 2.81 -14.64
N ARG A 95 0.69 1.52 -15.01
CA ARG A 95 0.94 1.05 -16.38
C ARG A 95 -0.06 -0.03 -16.77
N ALA A 96 -0.27 -0.24 -18.06
CA ALA A 96 -0.99 -1.42 -18.54
C ALA A 96 -0.28 -2.67 -17.99
N LEU A 97 -1.04 -3.53 -17.30
CA LEU A 97 -0.56 -4.84 -16.87
C LEU A 97 -0.29 -5.65 -18.13
N LEU A 98 0.93 -6.16 -18.24
CA LEU A 98 1.34 -7.07 -19.29
C LEU A 98 1.16 -8.50 -18.76
N ASP A 99 0.74 -9.42 -19.62
CA ASP A 99 0.76 -10.85 -19.34
C ASP A 99 2.22 -11.38 -19.32
N ALA A 100 2.44 -12.63 -18.92
CA ALA A 100 3.75 -13.28 -18.88
C ALA A 100 4.49 -13.26 -20.24
N GLN A 101 3.76 -13.03 -21.34
CA GLN A 101 4.25 -12.93 -22.71
C GLN A 101 4.45 -11.47 -23.18
N GLY A 102 4.23 -10.47 -22.32
CA GLY A 102 4.46 -9.06 -22.64
C GLY A 102 3.30 -8.36 -23.37
N GLU A 103 2.17 -9.05 -23.57
CA GLU A 103 0.98 -8.45 -24.19
C GLU A 103 0.09 -7.74 -23.15
N PRO A 104 -0.50 -6.57 -23.45
CA PRO A 104 -1.38 -5.89 -22.51
C PRO A 104 -2.58 -6.76 -22.18
N LEU A 105 -2.85 -7.00 -20.90
CA LEU A 105 -4.02 -7.75 -20.47
C LEU A 105 -5.28 -6.95 -20.81
N ILE A 106 -5.94 -7.27 -21.93
CA ILE A 106 -7.14 -6.56 -22.38
C ILE A 106 -8.33 -7.03 -21.54
N ASN A 107 -9.12 -6.09 -21.03
CA ASN A 107 -10.37 -6.45 -20.37
C ASN A 107 -11.41 -6.86 -21.44
N PRO A 108 -11.96 -8.08 -21.40
CA PRO A 108 -12.87 -8.59 -22.43
C PRO A 108 -14.17 -7.77 -22.55
N LYS A 109 -14.58 -7.04 -21.49
CA LYS A 109 -15.77 -6.17 -21.52
C LYS A 109 -15.53 -4.79 -22.10
N THR A 110 -14.35 -4.21 -21.87
CA THR A 110 -14.09 -2.79 -22.21
C THR A 110 -13.11 -2.61 -23.36
N LYS A 111 -12.50 -3.71 -23.85
CA LYS A 111 -11.44 -3.72 -24.89
C LYS A 111 -10.24 -2.79 -24.59
N ALA A 112 -10.18 -2.23 -23.38
CA ALA A 112 -9.11 -1.37 -22.92
C ALA A 112 -8.03 -2.21 -22.21
N PRO A 113 -6.75 -1.82 -22.30
CA PRO A 113 -5.69 -2.42 -21.51
C PRO A 113 -6.00 -2.29 -20.01
N LYS A 114 -5.89 -3.39 -19.26
CA LYS A 114 -6.09 -3.38 -17.81
C LYS A 114 -4.94 -2.64 -17.17
N VAL A 115 -5.22 -1.47 -16.60
CA VAL A 115 -4.22 -0.64 -15.96
C VAL A 115 -4.04 -1.08 -14.51
N GLY A 116 -2.79 -1.32 -14.10
CA GLY A 116 -2.40 -1.68 -12.74
C GLY A 116 -1.19 -0.88 -12.27
N PHE A 117 -0.71 -1.19 -11.07
CA PHE A 117 0.47 -0.58 -10.49
C PHE A 117 1.66 -1.55 -10.51
N THR A 118 2.73 -1.17 -11.19
CA THR A 118 4.01 -1.90 -11.25
C THR A 118 5.05 -1.23 -10.37
N GLU A 119 6.05 -1.99 -9.90
CA GLU A 119 7.14 -1.45 -9.06
C GLU A 119 8.02 -0.44 -9.84
N TRP A 120 8.44 0.64 -9.16
CA TRP A 120 9.37 1.65 -9.68
C TRP A 120 10.58 1.80 -8.74
N PRO A 121 11.83 1.88 -9.24
CA PRO A 121 12.22 1.74 -10.64
C PRO A 121 11.91 0.34 -11.18
N PRO A 122 11.66 0.17 -12.50
CA PRO A 122 11.52 -1.15 -13.07
C PRO A 122 12.79 -1.92 -12.71
N LYS A 123 12.66 -3.07 -12.03
CA LYS A 123 13.78 -3.99 -11.97
C LYS A 123 14.16 -4.27 -13.41
N GLU A 124 15.39 -3.92 -13.79
CA GLU A 124 15.99 -4.54 -14.96
C GLU A 124 15.93 -6.03 -14.68
N GLU A 125 14.93 -6.72 -15.22
CA GLU A 125 15.04 -8.15 -15.45
C GLU A 125 16.30 -8.26 -16.30
N SER A 126 17.37 -8.67 -15.62
CA SER A 126 18.66 -9.03 -16.19
C SER A 126 18.39 -9.71 -17.51
N LYS A 127 18.77 -9.05 -18.61
CA LYS A 127 18.89 -9.69 -19.91
C LYS A 127 19.71 -10.95 -19.67
N VAL A 128 19.05 -12.10 -19.64
CA VAL A 128 19.73 -13.39 -19.58
C VAL A 128 20.57 -13.41 -20.84
N ALA A 129 21.87 -13.22 -20.65
CA ALA A 129 22.86 -13.31 -21.68
C ALA A 129 22.74 -14.71 -22.29
N VAL A 130 22.07 -14.80 -23.43
CA VAL A 130 22.22 -15.94 -24.33
C VAL A 130 23.63 -15.82 -24.88
N ALA A 131 24.60 -16.39 -24.18
CA ALA A 131 25.93 -16.62 -24.71
C ALA A 131 25.78 -17.49 -25.97
N PRO A 132 26.27 -17.06 -27.13
CA PRO A 132 26.31 -17.94 -28.28
C PRO A 132 27.29 -19.08 -27.97
N ALA A 133 26.77 -20.31 -27.92
CA ALA A 133 27.59 -21.50 -27.87
C ALA A 133 28.52 -21.52 -29.10
N GLN A 134 29.79 -21.17 -28.89
CA GLN A 134 30.82 -21.40 -29.89
C GLN A 134 31.00 -22.92 -30.03
N ARG A 135 30.75 -23.39 -31.25
CA ARG A 135 31.15 -24.71 -31.73
C ARG A 135 32.67 -24.84 -31.64
N VAL A 136 33.14 -25.95 -31.08
CA VAL A 136 34.45 -26.55 -31.38
C VAL A 136 34.19 -28.04 -31.60
#